data_AF-A0A2C9EQY3-F1
#
_entry.id   AF-A0A2C9EQY3-F1
#
_cell.length_a   1.000
_cell.length_b   1.000
_cell.length_c   1.000
_cell.angle_alpha   90.00
_cell.angle_beta   90.00
_cell.angle_gamma   90.00
#
_symmetry.space_group_name_H-M   'P 1'
#
loop_
_entity.id
_entity.type
_entity.pdbx_description
1 polymer ?
#
loop_
_entity_poly.entity_id
_entity_poly.type
_entity_poly.pdbx_seq_one_letter_code
_entity_poly.pdbx_strand_id
1 'polypeptide(L)' 'MNVKAEHTEPTTAELTQLKTKLKAGKLAPEDLKALVGLVERTEKAAKQLRAAIVE' A
#
# COMPACT_ATOMS: atom_id res chain seq x y z
N MET A 1 -19.52 19.26 -8.65
CA MET A 1 -19.18 17.84 -8.89
C MET A 1 -18.01 17.50 -7.98
N ASN A 2 -18.25 16.85 -6.84
CA ASN A 2 -17.18 16.48 -5.91
C ASN A 2 -16.44 15.26 -6.47
N VAL A 3 -15.28 15.50 -7.07
CA VAL A 3 -14.33 14.45 -7.44
C VAL A 3 -13.84 13.84 -6.11
N LYS A 4 -14.46 12.73 -5.70
CA LYS A 4 -13.86 11.86 -4.70
C LYS A 4 -12.56 11.39 -5.32
N ALA A 5 -11.45 11.98 -4.90
CA ALA A 5 -10.13 11.47 -5.24
C ALA A 5 -10.11 9.99 -4.88
N GLU A 6 -10.01 9.14 -5.91
CA GLU A 6 -9.76 7.71 -5.75
C GLU A 6 -8.37 7.57 -5.12
N HIS A 7 -8.31 7.67 -3.79
CA HIS A 7 -7.08 7.45 -3.04
C HIS A 7 -6.67 5.99 -3.25
N THR A 8 -5.80 5.79 -4.24
CA THR A 8 -5.27 4.47 -4.62
C THR A 8 -4.14 4.06 -3.66
N GLU A 9 -3.59 5.01 -2.92
CA GLU A 9 -2.55 4.81 -1.93
C GLU A 9 -3.10 4.95 -0.50
N PRO A 10 -2.86 3.96 0.38
CA PRO A 10 -3.23 4.08 1.78
C PRO A 10 -2.47 5.25 2.42
N THR A 11 -3.20 6.09 3.14
CA THR A 11 -2.62 7.15 3.95
C THR A 11 -1.74 6.59 5.08
N THR A 12 -0.86 7.42 5.64
CA THR A 12 -0.04 7.08 6.81
C THR A 12 -0.90 6.61 8.00
N ALA A 13 -2.10 7.16 8.16
CA ALA A 13 -3.05 6.76 9.18
C ALA A 13 -3.57 5.33 8.94
N GLU A 14 -3.96 5.01 7.70
CA GLU A 14 -4.42 3.67 7.31
C GLU A 14 -3.30 2.63 7.49
N LEU A 15 -2.06 2.95 7.10
CA LEU A 15 -0.91 2.07 7.30
C LEU A 15 -0.64 1.82 8.80
N THR A 16 -0.82 2.83 9.65
CA THR A 16 -0.65 2.70 11.10
C THR A 16 -1.70 1.79 11.71
N GLN A 17 -2.96 1.92 11.27
CA GLN A 17 -4.04 1.02 11.69
C GLN A 17 -3.78 -0.42 11.23
N LEU A 18 -3.40 -0.60 9.97
CA LEU A 18 -3.05 -1.90 9.39
C LEU A 18 -1.90 -2.58 10.17
N LYS A 19 -0.85 -1.82 10.50
CA LYS A 19 0.29 -2.26 11.33
C LYS A 19 -0.16 -2.69 12.73
N THR A 20 -1.12 -1.96 13.31
CA THR A 20 -1.67 -2.27 14.63
C THR A 20 -2.48 -3.56 14.60
N LYS A 21 -3.36 -3.73 13.60
CA LYS A 21 -4.13 -4.97 13.39
C LYS A 21 -3.24 -6.18 13.11
N LEU A 22 -2.19 -6.00 12.29
CA LEU A 22 -1.18 -7.03 12.01
C LEU A 22 -0.49 -7.50 13.30
N LYS A 23 0.00 -6.58 14.13
CA LYS A 23 0.63 -6.91 15.42
C LYS A 23 -0.33 -7.61 16.39
N ALA A 24 -1.62 -7.30 16.31
CA ALA A 24 -2.64 -7.93 17.13
C ALA A 24 -3.11 -9.29 16.60
N GLY A 25 -2.64 -9.75 15.42
CA GLY A 25 -3.14 -10.97 14.77
C GLY A 25 -4.59 -10.88 14.29
N LYS A 26 -5.13 -9.66 14.13
CA LYS A 26 -6.54 -9.39 13.82
C LYS A 26 -6.72 -8.87 12.39
N LEU A 27 -5.93 -9.35 11.45
CA LEU A 27 -6.08 -8.97 10.04
C LEU A 27 -7.34 -9.61 9.45
N ALA A 28 -8.20 -8.79 8.87
CA ALA A 28 -9.27 -9.28 8.02
C ALA A 28 -8.74 -9.58 6.61
N PRO A 29 -9.44 -10.41 5.81
CA PRO A 29 -9.06 -10.68 4.42
C PRO A 29 -8.91 -9.41 3.55
N GLU A 30 -9.70 -8.39 3.84
CA GLU A 30 -9.61 -7.07 3.21
C GLU A 30 -8.35 -6.28 3.60
N ASP A 31 -7.87 -6.41 4.85
CA ASP A 31 -6.59 -5.84 5.27
C ASP A 31 -5.40 -6.56 4.55
N LEU A 32 -5.52 -7.87 4.31
CA LEU A 32 -4.54 -8.63 3.52
C LEU A 32 -4.49 -8.17 2.07
N LYS A 33 -5.65 -7.91 1.45
CA LYS A 33 -5.72 -7.39 0.07
C LYS A 33 -5.04 -6.01 -0.03
N ALA A 34 -5.22 -5.15 0.97
CA ALA A 34 -4.53 -3.86 1.04
C ALA A 34 -3.01 -4.01 1.17
N LEU A 35 -2.53 -4.99 1.97
CA LEU A 35 -1.11 -5.31 2.11
C LEU A 35 -0.50 -5.83 0.80
N VAL A 36 -1.18 -6.75 0.12
CA VAL A 36 -0.73 -7.30 -1.18
C VAL A 36 -0.58 -6.16 -2.21
N GLY A 37 -1.61 -5.32 -2.34
CA GLY A 37 -1.55 -4.20 -3.27
C GLY A 37 -0.46 -3.17 -2.93
N LEU A 38 -0.13 -2.99 -1.65
CA LEU A 38 0.99 -2.14 -1.23
C LEU A 38 2.32 -2.74 -1.70
N VAL A 39 2.54 -4.04 -1.46
CA VAL A 39 3.77 -4.74 -1.87
C VAL A 39 3.97 -4.68 -3.39
N GLU A 40 2.95 -5.01 -4.17
CA GLU A 40 3.02 -4.98 -5.63
C GLU A 40 3.39 -3.59 -6.18
N ARG A 41 2.82 -2.52 -5.60
CA ARG A 41 3.15 -1.14 -5.97
C ARG A 41 4.59 -0.79 -5.61
N THR A 42 5.04 -1.14 -4.40
CA THR A 42 6.42 -0.90 -3.98
C THR A 42 7.42 -1.65 -4.87
N GLU A 43 7.14 -2.90 -5.24
CA GLU A 43 7.98 -3.64 -6.18
C GLU A 43 8.04 -2.97 -7.56
N LYS A 44 6.89 -2.50 -8.07
CA LYS A 44 6.83 -1.77 -9.34
C LYS A 44 7.67 -0.49 -9.29
N ALA A 45 7.52 0.30 -8.22
CA ALA A 45 8.29 1.51 -8.02
C ALA A 45 9.79 1.22 -7.91
N ALA A 46 10.19 0.18 -7.17
CA ALA A 46 11.58 -0.24 -7.05
C ALA A 46 12.19 -0.69 -8.40
N LYS A 47 11.42 -1.41 -9.23
CA LYS A 47 11.83 -1.80 -10.59
C LYS A 47 12.04 -0.57 -11.49
N GLN A 48 11.12 0.40 -11.43
CA GLN A 48 11.23 1.64 -12.20
C GLN A 48 12.45 2.47 -11.76
N LEU A 49 12.68 2.60 -10.46
CA LEU A 49 13.86 3.27 -9.92
C LEU A 49 15.15 2.59 -10.36
N ARG A 50 15.20 1.24 -10.32
CA ARG A 50 16.36 0.48 -10.79
C ARG A 50 16.62 0.70 -12.27
N ALA A 51 15.58 0.71 -13.10
CA ALA A 51 15.73 0.98 -14.53
C ALA A 51 16.30 2.39 -14.78
N ALA A 52 15.80 3.40 -14.06
CA ALA A 52 16.25 4.79 -14.18
C ALA A 52 17.70 5.05 -13.68
N ILE A 53 18.29 4.14 -12.90
CA ILE A 53 19.67 4.25 -12.41
C ILE A 53 20.66 3.48 -13.31
N VAL A 54 20.19 2.48 -14.04
CA VAL A 54 21.02 1.61 -14.89
C VAL A 54 21.22 2.19 -16.30
N GLU A 55 20.29 3.02 -16.78
CA GLU A 55 20.50 3.90 -17.96
C GLU A 55 21.40 5.10 -17.63
#